data_AF-A0A0F9FDV3-F1
#
_entry.id   AF-A0A0F9FDV3-F1
#
_cell.length_a   1.000
_cell.length_b   1.000
_cell.length_c   1.000
_cell.angle_alpha   90.00
_cell.angle_beta   90.00
_cell.angle_gamma   90.00
#
_symmetry.space_group_name_H-M   'P 1'
#
loop_
_entity.id
_entity.type
_entity.pdbx_description
1 polymer ?
#
loop_
_entity_poly.entity_id
_entity_poly.type
_entity_poly.pdbx_seq_one_letter_code
_entity_poly.pdbx_strand_id
1 'polypeptide(L)'
;MIPYYGDYPEDHAEIRIPFNTFDSNDPSASVTITNLADGDIEVHADGDTTQIATDGASVIINFAGETGSHMILIDSSVDAAYTTATEYAVKIVGTTIDGATVNAWIGAFSIERAGGALATALLTNTVVDGIAAKLVGITLLNEWLGIIAGKQAGDATAITEIKATGAGSGTYDPTADSTEALRDRGDAAWATATGFNTTTPPTVGEIQTEMEEDGASLLDTIRDELANATDGLSALKALIDALPQNKTGYALST
;
A
#
# COMPACT_ATOMS: atom_id res chain seq x y z
N MET A 1 29.87 32.91 26.62
CA MET A 1 29.14 31.98 25.73
C MET A 1 30.19 31.21 24.97
N ILE A 2 30.16 29.88 25.01
CA ILE A 2 31.11 29.04 24.26
C ILE A 2 30.60 28.97 22.81
N PRO A 3 31.45 29.19 21.78
CA PRO A 3 31.03 29.09 20.39
C PRO A 3 30.59 27.66 20.03
N TYR A 4 29.49 27.53 19.27
CA TYR A 4 29.02 26.24 18.76
C TYR A 4 29.41 26.08 17.29
N TYR A 5 30.08 24.98 16.95
CA TYR A 5 30.70 24.77 15.64
C TYR A 5 29.89 23.88 14.70
N GLY A 6 29.00 23.03 15.21
CA GLY A 6 28.16 22.21 14.34
C GLY A 6 27.56 20.99 15.02
N ASP A 7 26.60 20.41 14.30
CA ASP A 7 26.09 19.05 14.50
C ASP A 7 26.76 18.19 13.43
N TYR A 8 27.39 17.09 13.85
CA TYR A 8 28.19 16.21 12.99
C TYR A 8 27.61 14.80 13.02
N PRO A 9 27.82 14.00 11.96
CA PRO A 9 27.53 12.57 12.00
C PRO A 9 28.44 11.86 13.00
N GLU A 10 28.06 10.65 13.39
CA GLU A 10 28.97 9.72 14.09
C GLU A 10 30.24 9.48 13.25
N ASP A 11 31.37 9.22 13.91
CA ASP A 11 32.67 8.95 13.28
C ASP A 11 33.18 10.06 12.32
N HIS A 12 32.93 11.32 12.66
CA HIS A 12 33.42 12.45 11.87
C HIS A 12 34.92 12.73 12.11
N ALA A 13 35.72 12.72 11.04
CA ALA A 13 37.19 12.78 11.12
C ALA A 13 37.79 14.17 11.43
N GLU A 14 37.11 15.28 11.10
CA GLU A 14 37.71 16.62 11.22
C GLU A 14 36.73 17.70 11.70
N ILE A 15 36.47 17.76 12.99
CA ILE A 15 35.70 18.86 13.60
C ILE A 15 36.65 20.02 13.88
N ARG A 16 36.43 21.18 13.25
CA ARG A 16 37.36 22.32 13.26
C ARG A 16 36.91 23.40 14.25
N ILE A 17 37.78 23.71 15.21
CA ILE A 17 37.53 24.66 16.31
C ILE A 17 38.60 25.77 16.25
N PRO A 18 38.35 26.85 15.49
CA PRO A 18 39.23 28.01 15.47
C PRO A 18 39.11 28.86 16.73
N PHE A 19 40.22 29.38 17.23
CA PHE A 19 40.27 30.34 18.33
C PHE A 19 41.48 31.26 18.20
N ASN A 20 41.40 32.45 18.80
CA ASN A 20 42.47 33.44 18.74
C ASN A 20 43.05 33.72 20.14
N THR A 21 44.31 34.14 20.19
CA THR A 21 44.95 34.60 21.43
C THR A 21 45.56 35.99 21.23
N PHE A 22 45.51 36.78 22.29
CA PHE A 22 45.88 38.19 22.29
C PHE A 22 46.84 38.49 23.43
N ASP A 23 47.70 39.47 23.22
CA ASP A 23 48.65 39.98 24.20
C ASP A 23 47.89 40.65 25.36
N SER A 24 48.32 40.40 26.59
CA SER A 24 47.65 40.89 27.79
C SER A 24 47.97 42.36 28.09
N ASN A 25 49.12 42.85 27.60
CA ASN A 25 49.56 44.23 27.69
C ASN A 25 49.06 45.10 26.52
N ASP A 26 48.83 44.50 25.36
CA ASP A 26 48.18 45.12 24.20
C ASP A 26 47.12 44.19 23.59
N PRO A 27 45.84 44.28 24.03
CA PRO A 27 44.76 43.42 23.53
C PRO A 27 44.44 43.61 22.04
N SER A 28 45.07 44.57 21.35
CA SER A 28 44.98 44.72 19.89
C SER A 28 46.04 43.91 19.14
N ALA A 29 47.04 43.38 19.83
CA ALA A 29 48.09 42.53 19.28
C ALA A 29 47.77 41.04 19.51
N SER A 30 47.92 40.25 18.46
CA SER A 30 47.86 38.79 18.55
C SER A 30 49.19 38.24 19.09
N VAL A 31 49.12 37.19 19.90
CA VAL A 31 50.30 36.51 20.45
C VAL A 31 50.30 35.04 20.06
N THR A 32 51.44 34.38 19.95
CA THR A 32 51.47 32.93 19.74
C THR A 32 51.26 32.20 21.06
N ILE A 33 50.26 31.33 21.14
CA ILE A 33 50.15 30.36 22.23
C ILE A 33 51.35 29.40 22.21
N THR A 34 51.93 29.14 23.37
CA THR A 34 53.09 28.27 23.55
C THR A 34 52.73 27.10 24.46
N ASN A 35 53.43 25.97 24.29
CA ASN A 35 53.19 24.72 25.02
C ASN A 35 51.76 24.18 24.90
N LEU A 36 51.04 24.49 23.82
CA LEU A 36 49.80 23.81 23.49
C LEU A 36 50.13 22.59 22.63
N ALA A 37 49.77 21.41 23.13
CA ALA A 37 49.86 20.13 22.45
C ALA A 37 48.51 19.39 22.53
N ASP A 38 48.41 18.27 21.81
CA ASP A 38 47.18 17.48 21.72
C ASP A 38 46.67 16.99 23.09
N GLY A 39 47.59 16.66 24.01
CA GLY A 39 47.26 16.23 25.38
C GLY A 39 46.75 17.35 26.29
N ASP A 40 46.83 18.61 25.87
CA ASP A 40 46.31 19.76 26.61
C ASP A 40 44.86 20.10 26.24
N ILE A 41 44.31 19.38 25.25
CA ILE A 41 42.90 19.48 24.85
C ILE A 41 42.09 18.59 25.77
N GLU A 42 40.98 19.08 26.29
CA GLU A 42 40.00 18.20 26.93
C GLU A 42 38.65 18.35 26.25
N VAL A 43 37.98 17.22 26.01
CA VAL A 43 36.62 17.15 25.50
C VAL A 43 35.74 16.50 26.55
N HIS A 44 34.58 17.11 26.82
CA HIS A 44 33.63 16.71 27.86
C HIS A 44 32.23 16.56 27.26
N ALA A 45 31.57 15.43 27.52
CA ALA A 45 30.21 15.15 27.06
C ALA A 45 29.16 15.65 28.05
N ASP A 46 28.12 16.37 27.60
CA ASP A 46 26.93 16.81 28.36
C ASP A 46 27.23 17.47 29.73
N GLY A 47 28.41 18.11 29.86
CA GLY A 47 28.86 18.70 31.12
C GLY A 47 29.37 17.71 32.17
N ASP A 48 29.61 16.45 31.77
CA ASP A 48 30.42 15.51 32.54
C ASP A 48 31.80 16.12 32.82
N THR A 49 32.37 15.74 33.96
CA THR A 49 33.72 16.11 34.38
C THR A 49 34.79 15.16 33.86
N THR A 50 34.38 14.02 33.31
CA THR A 50 35.26 13.01 32.75
C THR A 50 35.68 13.41 31.35
N GLN A 51 36.98 13.63 31.17
CA GLN A 51 37.58 13.89 29.86
C GLN A 51 37.50 12.63 28.98
N ILE A 52 37.10 12.81 27.72
CA ILE A 52 37.25 11.82 26.65
C ILE A 52 38.73 11.74 26.25
N ALA A 53 39.22 10.54 25.92
CA ALA A 53 40.63 10.39 25.55
C ALA A 53 40.99 11.28 24.35
N THR A 54 42.17 11.88 24.41
CA THR A 54 42.67 12.84 23.42
C THR A 54 43.25 12.22 22.15
N ASP A 55 43.07 10.91 21.95
CA ASP A 55 43.72 10.15 20.88
C ASP A 55 43.30 10.57 19.45
N GLY A 56 42.41 11.57 19.31
CA GLY A 56 41.97 12.18 18.04
C GLY A 56 42.02 13.71 18.02
N ALA A 57 42.59 14.34 19.06
CA ALA A 57 42.79 15.78 19.06
C ALA A 57 44.10 16.12 18.33
N SER A 58 44.08 17.14 17.50
CA SER A 58 45.28 17.69 16.88
C SER A 58 45.26 19.22 16.83
N VAL A 59 46.43 19.83 16.98
CA VAL A 59 46.57 21.30 17.09
C VAL A 59 47.31 21.88 15.88
N ILE A 60 46.79 22.99 15.36
CA ILE A 60 47.49 23.87 14.41
C ILE A 60 47.72 25.23 15.05
N ILE A 61 48.99 25.52 15.34
CA ILE A 61 49.44 26.80 15.88
C ILE A 61 49.71 27.78 14.74
N ASN A 62 49.20 29.01 14.85
CA ASN A 62 49.34 30.06 13.83
C ASN A 62 48.88 29.55 12.47
N PHE A 63 47.58 29.26 12.36
CA PHE A 63 46.94 28.78 11.15
C PHE A 63 47.31 29.71 9.97
N ALA A 64 47.72 29.10 8.85
CA ALA A 64 48.26 29.79 7.68
C ALA A 64 49.49 30.69 7.94
N GLY A 65 50.19 30.49 9.06
CA GLY A 65 51.34 31.29 9.49
C GLY A 65 50.98 32.58 10.25
N GLU A 66 49.69 32.81 10.51
CA GLU A 66 49.21 34.04 11.15
C GLU A 66 49.29 33.95 12.68
N THR A 67 50.11 34.83 13.28
CA THR A 67 50.31 34.87 14.74
C THR A 67 48.98 35.02 15.49
N GLY A 68 48.76 34.14 16.46
CA GLY A 68 47.62 34.18 17.37
C GLY A 68 46.29 33.72 16.79
N SER A 69 46.29 33.18 15.56
CA SER A 69 45.15 32.43 15.02
C SER A 69 45.43 30.94 15.12
N HIS A 70 44.63 30.19 15.86
CA HIS A 70 44.87 28.76 16.12
C HIS A 70 43.67 27.93 15.71
N MET A 71 43.89 26.64 15.50
CA MET A 71 42.81 25.69 15.22
C MET A 71 43.07 24.37 15.94
N ILE A 72 42.01 23.83 16.54
CA ILE A 72 41.96 22.45 17.01
C ILE A 72 41.12 21.63 16.05
N LEU A 73 41.58 20.43 15.77
CA LEU A 73 40.86 19.41 15.02
C LEU A 73 40.53 18.28 16.00
N ILE A 74 39.28 17.87 16.01
CA ILE A 74 38.83 16.69 16.74
C ILE A 74 38.37 15.65 15.72
N ASP A 75 39.02 14.49 15.74
CA ASP A 75 38.53 13.28 15.09
C ASP A 75 37.66 12.53 16.10
N SER A 76 36.36 12.45 15.81
CA SER A 76 35.40 11.75 16.67
C SER A 76 35.32 10.24 16.39
N SER A 77 35.99 9.74 15.34
CA SER A 77 35.98 8.32 14.96
C SER A 77 36.97 7.43 15.74
N VAL A 78 37.87 8.05 16.52
CA VAL A 78 38.96 7.32 17.17
C VAL A 78 38.62 6.80 18.57
N ASP A 79 37.56 7.32 19.20
CA ASP A 79 37.15 6.96 20.56
C ASP A 79 35.64 6.70 20.62
N ALA A 80 35.25 5.57 21.20
CA ALA A 80 33.86 5.15 21.34
C ALA A 80 33.02 6.02 22.30
N ALA A 81 33.65 6.90 23.09
CA ALA A 81 32.96 7.87 23.93
C ALA A 81 32.28 8.98 23.12
N TYR A 82 32.65 9.17 21.85
CA TYR A 82 31.95 10.03 20.90
C TYR A 82 30.67 9.34 20.40
N THR A 83 29.62 9.39 21.21
CA THR A 83 28.31 8.84 20.90
C THR A 83 27.34 9.87 20.32
N THR A 84 26.36 9.38 19.57
CA THR A 84 25.24 10.17 19.03
C THR A 84 24.36 10.76 20.14
N ALA A 85 23.51 11.72 19.77
CA ALA A 85 22.59 12.42 20.65
C ALA A 85 23.25 13.18 21.82
N THR A 86 24.54 13.51 21.71
CA THR A 86 25.35 14.07 22.80
C THR A 86 25.97 15.41 22.39
N GLU A 87 26.09 16.35 23.33
CA GLU A 87 26.79 17.63 23.14
C GLU A 87 28.17 17.58 23.80
N TYR A 88 29.18 18.09 23.09
CA TYR A 88 30.57 18.05 23.50
C TYR A 88 31.10 19.47 23.67
N ALA A 89 31.73 19.73 24.82
CA ALA A 89 32.43 20.97 25.10
C ALA A 89 33.94 20.72 25.06
N VAL A 90 34.68 21.64 24.45
CA VAL A 90 36.13 21.55 24.24
C VAL A 90 36.82 22.69 24.99
N LYS A 91 37.87 22.34 25.73
CA LYS A 91 38.71 23.27 26.48
C LYS A 91 40.19 23.01 26.22
N ILE A 92 40.99 24.05 26.40
CA ILE A 92 42.46 23.97 26.52
C ILE A 92 42.84 24.12 27.99
N VAL A 93 43.89 23.41 28.41
CA VAL A 93 44.36 23.38 29.79
C VAL A 93 45.88 23.51 29.86
N GLY A 94 46.37 24.31 30.79
CA GLY A 94 47.81 24.37 31.10
C GLY A 94 48.68 25.07 30.04
N THR A 95 48.07 25.63 28.99
CA THR A 95 48.78 26.32 27.89
C THR A 95 49.34 27.67 28.31
N THR A 96 50.37 28.17 27.63
CA THR A 96 50.98 29.47 27.94
C THR A 96 50.65 30.52 26.87
N ILE A 97 50.01 31.62 27.28
CA ILE A 97 49.71 32.79 26.45
C ILE A 97 50.36 34.01 27.13
N ASP A 98 51.17 34.76 26.40
CA ASP A 98 51.84 35.97 26.91
C ASP A 98 52.55 35.76 28.27
N GLY A 99 53.24 34.61 28.40
CA GLY A 99 53.94 34.24 29.63
C GLY A 99 53.07 33.78 30.80
N ALA A 100 51.74 33.76 30.67
CA ALA A 100 50.80 33.28 31.68
C ALA A 100 50.20 31.92 31.32
N THR A 101 49.93 31.08 32.33
CA THR A 101 49.20 29.82 32.15
C THR A 101 47.69 30.07 32.05
N VAL A 102 47.06 29.52 31.02
CA VAL A 102 45.64 29.74 30.69
C VAL A 102 44.91 28.42 30.53
N ASN A 103 43.71 28.37 31.12
CA ASN A 103 42.68 27.36 30.86
C ASN A 103 41.47 28.08 30.25
N ALA A 104 40.94 27.58 29.14
CA ALA A 104 39.82 28.23 28.47
C ALA A 104 38.90 27.24 27.75
N TRP A 105 37.60 27.48 27.82
CA TRP A 105 36.62 26.84 26.93
C TRP A 105 36.69 27.52 25.57
N ILE A 106 36.89 26.73 24.52
CA ILE A 106 37.14 27.23 23.16
C ILE A 106 36.02 26.89 22.19
N GLY A 107 35.19 25.89 22.50
CA GLY A 107 34.16 25.46 21.57
C GLY A 107 33.21 24.41 22.11
N ALA A 108 32.13 24.22 21.37
CA ALA A 108 31.21 23.11 21.52
C ALA A 108 30.77 22.59 20.16
N PHE A 109 30.44 21.30 20.09
CA PHE A 109 29.82 20.65 18.93
C PHE A 109 28.87 19.57 19.43
N SER A 110 28.08 18.98 18.55
CA SER A 110 27.29 17.79 18.89
C SER A 110 27.44 16.72 17.82
N ILE A 111 27.15 15.48 18.22
CA ILE A 111 27.04 14.35 17.30
C ILE A 111 25.59 13.94 17.27
N GLU A 112 24.98 14.06 16.09
CA GLU A 112 23.58 13.73 15.81
C GLU A 112 22.64 14.14 16.94
N ARG A 113 22.65 15.44 17.30
CA ARG A 113 21.89 15.95 18.44
C ARG A 113 20.43 15.50 18.39
N ALA A 114 19.86 15.09 19.52
CA ALA A 114 18.45 14.72 19.59
C ALA A 114 17.54 15.86 19.08
N GLY A 115 16.70 15.57 18.08
CA GLY A 115 15.87 16.57 17.40
C GLY A 115 16.64 17.55 16.50
N GLY A 116 17.95 17.36 16.33
CA GLY A 116 18.79 18.04 15.35
C GLY A 116 18.46 17.63 13.92
N ALA A 117 18.98 18.40 12.96
CA ALA A 117 18.71 18.16 11.54
C ALA A 117 19.29 16.82 11.06
N LEU A 118 20.49 16.45 11.52
CA LEU A 118 21.12 15.19 11.17
C LEU A 118 20.37 13.98 11.75
N ALA A 119 20.07 13.99 13.04
CA ALA A 119 19.29 12.93 13.69
C ALA A 119 17.92 12.73 13.03
N THR A 120 17.25 13.84 12.66
CA THR A 120 15.94 13.78 11.97
C THR A 120 16.06 13.20 10.56
N ALA A 121 17.13 13.52 9.83
CA ALA A 121 17.38 12.97 8.50
C ALA A 121 17.67 11.47 8.57
N LEU A 122 18.48 11.01 9.53
CA LEU A 122 18.78 9.60 9.73
C LEU A 122 17.50 8.79 10.08
N LEU A 123 16.67 9.33 10.97
CA LEU A 123 15.37 8.74 11.30
C LEU A 123 14.45 8.69 10.07
N THR A 124 14.41 9.75 9.27
CA THR A 124 13.60 9.81 8.05
C THR A 124 14.03 8.73 7.07
N ASN A 125 15.33 8.56 6.83
CA ASN A 125 15.86 7.49 5.98
C ASN A 125 15.47 6.11 6.51
N THR A 126 15.62 5.87 7.81
CA THR A 126 15.20 4.61 8.45
C THR A 126 13.71 4.30 8.21
N VAL A 127 12.84 5.31 8.34
CA VAL A 127 11.40 5.16 8.10
C VAL A 127 11.11 4.93 6.62
N VAL A 128 11.75 5.68 5.72
CA VAL A 128 11.58 5.55 4.27
C VAL A 128 12.04 4.17 3.81
N ASP A 129 13.18 3.69 4.27
CA ASP A 129 13.70 2.35 3.96
C ASP A 129 12.77 1.25 4.51
N GLY A 130 12.24 1.45 5.73
CA GLY A 130 11.25 0.56 6.31
C GLY A 130 9.97 0.47 5.48
N ILE A 131 9.46 1.61 4.99
CA ILE A 131 8.30 1.66 4.08
C ILE A 131 8.63 1.01 2.74
N ALA A 132 9.77 1.35 2.13
CA ALA A 132 10.21 0.78 0.86
C ALA A 132 10.35 -0.75 0.94
N ALA A 133 10.89 -1.28 2.05
CA ALA A 133 11.01 -2.71 2.30
C ALA A 133 9.64 -3.42 2.40
N LYS A 134 8.59 -2.74 2.89
CA LYS A 134 7.22 -3.29 2.93
C LYS A 134 6.50 -3.22 1.60
N LEU A 135 6.93 -2.33 0.71
CA LEU A 135 6.33 -2.12 -0.62
C LEU A 135 7.19 -2.73 -1.74
N VAL A 136 8.12 -3.63 -1.42
CA VAL A 136 8.93 -4.33 -2.41
C VAL A 136 8.03 -5.03 -3.42
N GLY A 137 8.31 -4.83 -4.70
CA GLY A 137 7.52 -5.38 -5.81
C GLY A 137 6.36 -4.49 -6.26
N ILE A 138 6.23 -3.28 -5.71
CA ILE A 138 5.29 -2.26 -6.18
C ILE A 138 6.08 -1.12 -6.83
N THR A 139 6.02 -1.00 -8.15
CA THR A 139 6.71 0.08 -8.89
C THR A 139 5.88 1.36 -8.92
N LEU A 140 4.56 1.23 -9.05
CA LEU A 140 3.64 2.36 -9.19
C LEU A 140 2.52 2.26 -8.14
N LEU A 141 2.77 2.82 -6.95
CA LEU A 141 1.83 2.73 -5.82
C LEU A 141 0.48 3.39 -6.13
N ASN A 142 0.47 4.54 -6.82
CA ASN A 142 -0.76 5.22 -7.23
C ASN A 142 -1.57 4.35 -8.20
N GLU A 143 -0.91 3.65 -9.13
CA GLU A 143 -1.54 2.73 -10.07
C GLU A 143 -2.16 1.53 -9.32
N TRP A 144 -1.39 0.93 -8.44
CA TRP A 144 -1.84 -0.16 -7.55
C TRP A 144 -3.11 0.19 -6.78
N LEU A 145 -3.12 1.34 -6.11
CA LEU A 145 -4.23 1.77 -5.26
C LEU A 145 -5.50 2.04 -6.06
N GLY A 146 -5.40 2.73 -7.20
CA GLY A 146 -6.59 3.02 -7.99
C GLY A 146 -7.13 1.78 -8.73
N ILE A 147 -6.29 0.79 -9.05
CA ILE A 147 -6.72 -0.50 -9.61
C ILE A 147 -7.55 -1.28 -8.56
N ILE A 148 -7.01 -1.47 -7.35
CA ILE A 148 -7.70 -2.19 -6.27
C ILE A 148 -9.00 -1.49 -5.85
N ALA A 149 -9.02 -0.15 -5.87
CA ALA A 149 -10.22 0.63 -5.58
C ALA A 149 -11.25 0.65 -6.73
N GLY A 150 -10.93 0.05 -7.89
CA GLY A 150 -11.78 0.07 -9.09
C GLY A 150 -12.00 1.49 -9.64
N LYS A 151 -11.03 2.39 -9.43
CA LYS A 151 -11.12 3.82 -9.80
C LYS A 151 -10.37 4.18 -11.07
N GLN A 152 -9.52 3.30 -11.58
CA GLN A 152 -8.81 3.50 -12.84
C GLN A 152 -8.60 2.17 -13.58
N ALA A 153 -8.51 2.25 -14.91
CA ALA A 153 -7.99 1.14 -15.70
C ALA A 153 -6.49 1.00 -15.38
N GLY A 154 -6.03 -0.22 -15.13
CA GLY A 154 -4.69 -0.42 -14.59
C GLY A 154 -3.56 -0.27 -15.59
N ASP A 155 -2.48 0.40 -15.17
CA ASP A 155 -1.19 0.29 -15.83
C ASP A 155 -0.73 -1.17 -15.91
N ALA A 156 -0.13 -1.58 -17.03
CA ALA A 156 0.28 -2.96 -17.27
C ALA A 156 1.32 -3.47 -16.26
N THR A 157 2.19 -2.60 -15.78
CA THR A 157 3.20 -2.91 -14.76
C THR A 157 2.51 -3.21 -13.44
N ALA A 158 1.64 -2.32 -12.98
CA ALA A 158 0.90 -2.49 -11.73
C ALA A 158 -0.02 -3.72 -11.77
N ILE A 159 -0.69 -4.00 -12.89
CA ILE A 159 -1.49 -5.24 -13.06
C ILE A 159 -0.60 -6.49 -12.92
N THR A 160 0.59 -6.48 -13.52
CA THR A 160 1.54 -7.62 -13.46
C THR A 160 2.00 -7.85 -12.03
N GLU A 161 2.34 -6.79 -11.30
CA GLU A 161 2.73 -6.83 -9.89
C GLU A 161 1.60 -7.32 -8.98
N ILE A 162 0.37 -6.80 -9.15
CA ILE A 162 -0.81 -7.23 -8.38
C ILE A 162 -1.04 -8.75 -8.56
N LYS A 163 -0.93 -9.26 -9.80
CA LYS A 163 -1.04 -10.69 -10.08
C LYS A 163 0.08 -11.49 -9.43
N ALA A 164 1.31 -10.96 -9.42
CA ALA A 164 2.45 -11.61 -8.80
C ALA A 164 2.32 -11.73 -7.26
N THR A 165 1.63 -10.80 -6.60
CA THR A 165 1.40 -10.87 -5.14
C THR A 165 0.29 -11.83 -4.72
N GLY A 166 -0.47 -12.37 -5.67
CA GLY A 166 -1.67 -13.16 -5.39
C GLY A 166 -2.88 -12.35 -4.93
N ALA A 167 -2.74 -11.02 -4.74
CA ALA A 167 -3.87 -10.13 -4.45
C ALA A 167 -4.86 -10.04 -5.61
N GLY A 168 -4.37 -10.21 -6.84
CA GLY A 168 -5.19 -10.36 -8.06
C GLY A 168 -5.31 -11.81 -8.52
N SER A 169 -5.52 -12.76 -7.60
CA SER A 169 -5.66 -14.18 -7.97
C SER A 169 -6.71 -14.36 -9.09
N GLY A 170 -6.38 -15.13 -10.13
CA GLY A 170 -7.25 -15.40 -11.27
C GLY A 170 -6.96 -14.53 -12.51
N THR A 171 -7.95 -14.38 -13.38
CA THR A 171 -7.87 -13.59 -14.62
C THR A 171 -8.10 -12.10 -14.36
N TYR A 172 -7.70 -11.58 -13.19
CA TYR A 172 -8.02 -10.22 -12.75
C TYR A 172 -7.91 -9.20 -13.89
N ASP A 173 -9.07 -8.70 -14.32
CA ASP A 173 -9.25 -7.64 -15.31
C ASP A 173 -10.04 -6.51 -14.64
N PRO A 174 -9.40 -5.38 -14.31
CA PRO A 174 -10.07 -4.26 -13.63
C PRO A 174 -11.20 -3.62 -14.45
N THR A 175 -11.28 -3.92 -15.75
CA THR A 175 -12.33 -3.41 -16.64
C THR A 175 -13.46 -4.41 -16.87
N ALA A 176 -13.23 -5.70 -16.62
CA ALA A 176 -14.18 -6.77 -16.87
C ALA A 176 -14.62 -7.54 -15.61
N ASP A 177 -14.08 -7.22 -14.42
CA ASP A 177 -14.34 -7.95 -13.17
C ASP A 177 -15.82 -8.16 -12.85
N SER A 178 -16.68 -7.16 -13.13
CA SER A 178 -18.13 -7.32 -12.96
C SER A 178 -18.76 -8.34 -13.92
N THR A 179 -18.21 -8.49 -15.14
CA THR A 179 -18.64 -9.49 -16.13
C THR A 179 -18.02 -10.86 -15.84
N GLU A 180 -16.79 -10.92 -15.34
CA GLU A 180 -16.16 -12.15 -14.87
C GLU A 180 -16.88 -12.70 -13.64
N ALA A 181 -17.24 -11.85 -12.67
CA ALA A 181 -18.04 -12.24 -11.50
C ALA A 181 -19.42 -12.80 -11.88
N LEU A 182 -20.05 -12.26 -12.93
CA LEU A 182 -21.29 -12.78 -13.50
C LEU A 182 -21.08 -14.14 -14.17
N ARG A 183 -19.96 -14.35 -14.86
CA ARG A 183 -19.60 -15.61 -15.52
C ARG A 183 -19.20 -16.71 -14.54
N ASP A 184 -18.40 -16.38 -13.52
CA ASP A 184 -17.88 -17.31 -12.52
C ASP A 184 -18.91 -17.68 -11.45
N ARG A 185 -19.95 -16.85 -11.25
CA ARG A 185 -21.16 -17.27 -10.52
C ARG A 185 -22.20 -17.91 -11.45
N GLY A 186 -22.18 -17.53 -12.72
CA GLY A 186 -23.14 -17.95 -13.74
C GLY A 186 -22.88 -19.37 -14.26
N ASP A 187 -21.64 -19.83 -14.35
CA ASP A 187 -21.35 -21.15 -14.90
C ASP A 187 -21.85 -22.30 -13.99
N ALA A 188 -21.62 -22.24 -12.68
CA ALA A 188 -22.05 -23.29 -11.76
C ALA A 188 -23.54 -23.21 -11.41
N ALA A 189 -24.09 -22.00 -11.23
CA ALA A 189 -25.48 -21.80 -10.84
C ALA A 189 -26.46 -21.84 -12.02
N TRP A 190 -26.03 -21.48 -13.23
CA TRP A 190 -26.91 -21.44 -14.41
C TRP A 190 -26.90 -22.75 -15.20
N ALA A 191 -25.79 -23.50 -15.19
CA ALA A 191 -25.75 -24.85 -15.77
C ALA A 191 -26.68 -25.84 -15.05
N THR A 192 -26.97 -25.60 -13.77
CA THR A 192 -27.87 -26.42 -12.94
C THR A 192 -29.25 -25.79 -12.73
N ALA A 193 -29.53 -24.64 -13.34
CA ALA A 193 -30.82 -23.99 -13.24
C ALA A 193 -31.91 -24.82 -13.95
N THR A 194 -32.50 -25.74 -13.22
CA THR A 194 -33.69 -26.48 -13.64
C THR A 194 -34.88 -25.52 -13.60
N GLY A 195 -35.46 -25.22 -14.76
CA GLY A 195 -36.56 -24.26 -14.90
C GLY A 195 -36.61 -23.56 -16.26
N PHE A 196 -35.51 -23.56 -17.00
CA PHE A 196 -35.52 -23.27 -18.44
C PHE A 196 -35.92 -24.53 -19.20
N ASN A 197 -36.72 -24.39 -20.26
CA ASN A 197 -37.04 -25.51 -21.14
C ASN A 197 -35.74 -26.01 -21.79
N THR A 198 -35.23 -27.16 -21.34
CA THR A 198 -34.02 -27.80 -21.86
C THR A 198 -34.28 -28.64 -23.10
N THR A 199 -35.54 -28.77 -23.51
CA THR A 199 -35.92 -29.36 -24.79
C THR A 199 -36.12 -28.25 -25.80
N THR A 200 -35.75 -28.48 -27.06
CA THR A 200 -36.07 -27.56 -28.16
C THR A 200 -37.53 -27.15 -28.01
N PRO A 201 -37.84 -25.84 -27.91
CA PRO A 201 -39.24 -25.40 -27.86
C PRO A 201 -39.99 -26.01 -29.06
N PRO A 202 -41.19 -26.57 -28.86
CA PRO A 202 -41.92 -27.18 -29.95
C PRO A 202 -42.11 -26.14 -31.05
N THR A 203 -41.83 -26.55 -32.27
CA THR A 203 -42.08 -25.74 -33.46
C THR A 203 -43.57 -25.52 -33.61
N VAL A 204 -43.95 -24.44 -34.31
CA VAL A 204 -45.36 -24.20 -34.68
C VAL A 204 -45.95 -25.40 -35.42
N GLY A 205 -45.13 -26.12 -36.21
CA GLY A 205 -45.56 -27.33 -36.91
C GLY A 205 -45.89 -28.48 -35.97
N GLU A 206 -45.05 -28.75 -34.97
CA GLU A 206 -45.29 -29.80 -33.97
C GLU A 206 -46.54 -29.51 -33.13
N ILE A 207 -46.72 -28.24 -32.71
CA ILE A 207 -47.94 -27.81 -32.00
C ILE A 207 -49.17 -28.00 -32.90
N GLN A 208 -49.05 -27.64 -34.18
CA GLN A 208 -50.16 -27.79 -35.12
C GLN A 208 -50.52 -29.27 -35.32
N THR A 209 -49.53 -30.16 -35.46
CA THR A 209 -49.76 -31.61 -35.58
C THR A 209 -50.44 -32.18 -34.33
N GLU A 210 -49.97 -31.82 -33.13
CA GLU A 210 -50.59 -32.24 -31.87
C GLU A 210 -52.06 -31.78 -31.79
N MET A 211 -52.34 -30.52 -32.13
CA MET A 211 -53.70 -29.98 -32.15
C MET A 211 -54.61 -30.67 -33.18
N GLU A 212 -54.08 -31.05 -34.34
CA GLU A 212 -54.83 -31.78 -35.38
C GLU A 212 -55.14 -33.22 -34.95
N GLU A 213 -54.19 -33.92 -34.32
CA GLU A 213 -54.37 -35.28 -33.80
C GLU A 213 -55.38 -35.32 -32.64
N ASP A 214 -55.22 -34.44 -31.64
CA ASP A 214 -56.13 -34.34 -30.51
C ASP A 214 -57.55 -33.92 -30.94
N GLY A 215 -57.63 -32.98 -31.89
CA GLY A 215 -58.90 -32.54 -32.46
C GLY A 215 -59.62 -33.66 -33.21
N ALA A 216 -58.88 -34.48 -33.98
CA ALA A 216 -59.43 -35.63 -34.68
C ALA A 216 -59.94 -36.72 -33.70
N SER A 217 -59.19 -37.01 -32.64
CA SER A 217 -59.56 -37.99 -31.62
C SER A 217 -60.85 -37.61 -30.90
N LEU A 218 -61.00 -36.34 -30.52
CA LEU A 218 -62.21 -35.84 -29.88
C LEU A 218 -63.44 -35.95 -30.80
N LEU A 219 -63.29 -35.55 -32.07
CA LEU A 219 -64.37 -35.61 -33.05
C LEU A 219 -64.81 -37.04 -33.37
N ASP A 220 -63.88 -37.99 -33.37
CA ASP A 220 -64.20 -39.41 -33.59
C ASP A 220 -64.96 -39.98 -32.40
N THR A 221 -64.51 -39.69 -31.18
CA THR A 221 -65.20 -40.09 -29.93
C THR A 221 -66.65 -39.58 -29.92
N ILE A 222 -66.88 -38.30 -30.24
CA ILE A 222 -68.24 -37.73 -30.32
C ILE A 222 -69.07 -38.43 -31.39
N ARG A 223 -68.48 -38.73 -32.55
CA ARG A 223 -69.18 -39.41 -33.66
C ARG A 223 -69.63 -40.80 -33.24
N ASP A 224 -68.76 -41.55 -32.56
CA ASP A 224 -69.05 -42.89 -32.08
C ASP A 224 -70.14 -42.89 -30.99
N GLU A 225 -70.08 -41.96 -30.04
CA GLU A 225 -71.12 -41.79 -29.02
C GLU A 225 -72.48 -41.45 -29.64
N LEU A 226 -72.52 -40.53 -30.62
CA LEU A 226 -73.76 -40.19 -31.32
C LEU A 226 -74.29 -41.35 -32.16
N ALA A 227 -73.41 -42.14 -32.78
CA ALA A 227 -73.77 -43.30 -33.59
C ALA A 227 -74.15 -44.52 -32.74
N ASN A 228 -73.85 -44.53 -31.44
CA ASN A 228 -74.10 -45.66 -30.55
C ASN A 228 -75.58 -46.08 -30.57
N ALA A 229 -75.81 -47.36 -30.86
CA ALA A 229 -77.14 -47.94 -30.98
C ALA A 229 -77.84 -48.18 -29.63
N THR A 230 -77.12 -48.03 -28.51
CA THR A 230 -77.62 -48.28 -27.16
C THR A 230 -78.12 -47.01 -26.50
N ASP A 231 -77.36 -45.91 -26.60
CA ASP A 231 -77.59 -44.65 -25.87
C ASP A 231 -77.41 -43.40 -26.74
N GLY A 232 -76.96 -43.53 -27.99
CA GLY A 232 -76.78 -42.43 -28.94
C GLY A 232 -78.06 -42.02 -29.69
N LEU A 233 -77.89 -41.14 -30.68
CA LEU A 233 -78.98 -40.71 -31.56
C LEU A 233 -79.53 -41.87 -32.39
N SER A 234 -78.69 -42.86 -32.73
CA SER A 234 -79.14 -44.11 -33.38
C SER A 234 -80.14 -44.86 -32.51
N ALA A 235 -79.93 -44.91 -31.18
CA ALA A 235 -80.86 -45.53 -30.24
C ALA A 235 -82.20 -44.79 -30.18
N LEU A 236 -82.15 -43.46 -30.07
CA LEU A 236 -83.35 -42.61 -30.09
C LEU A 236 -84.13 -42.75 -31.40
N LYS A 237 -83.43 -42.79 -32.54
CA LYS A 237 -84.02 -43.01 -33.86
C LYS A 237 -84.77 -44.34 -33.91
N ALA A 238 -84.17 -45.42 -33.40
CA ALA A 238 -84.81 -46.73 -33.32
C ALA A 238 -86.08 -46.72 -32.45
N LEU A 239 -86.04 -46.02 -31.30
CA LEU A 239 -87.21 -45.87 -30.42
C LEU A 239 -88.34 -45.08 -31.10
N ILE A 240 -87.99 -44.00 -31.81
CA ILE A 240 -88.96 -43.20 -32.58
C ILE A 240 -89.58 -44.03 -33.70
N ASP A 241 -88.77 -44.80 -34.44
CA ASP A 241 -89.26 -45.67 -35.51
C ASP A 241 -90.18 -46.78 -35.01
N ALA A 242 -89.99 -47.22 -33.76
CA ALA A 242 -90.83 -48.23 -33.10
C ALA A 242 -92.16 -47.66 -32.55
N LEU A 243 -92.32 -46.34 -32.46
CA LEU A 243 -93.61 -45.76 -32.10
C LEU A 243 -94.62 -46.12 -33.20
N PRO A 244 -95.78 -46.70 -32.86
CA PRO A 244 -96.80 -46.98 -33.85
C PRO A 244 -97.17 -45.66 -34.52
N GLN A 245 -96.89 -45.53 -35.82
CA GLN A 245 -97.38 -44.40 -36.58
C GLN A 245 -98.88 -44.43 -36.43
N ASN A 246 -99.42 -43.51 -35.63
CA ASN A 246 -100.84 -43.39 -35.41
C ASN A 246 -101.43 -42.89 -36.74
N LYS A 247 -101.57 -43.81 -37.72
CA LYS A 247 -102.47 -43.67 -38.85
C LYS A 247 -103.85 -43.68 -38.23
N THR A 248 -104.23 -42.55 -37.63
CA THR A 248 -105.59 -42.25 -37.31
C THR A 248 -106.33 -42.00 -38.63
N GLY A 249 -106.57 -43.09 -39.36
CA GLY A 249 -107.89 -43.29 -39.91
C GLY A 249 -108.85 -43.42 -38.74
N TYR A 250 -109.26 -42.29 -38.16
CA TYR A 250 -110.54 -42.25 -37.45
C TYR A 250 -111.61 -42.40 -38.53
N ALA A 251 -111.92 -43.64 -38.90
CA ALA A 251 -113.16 -43.94 -39.59
C ALA A 251 -114.30 -43.60 -38.63
N LEU A 252 -114.89 -42.42 -38.80
CA LEU A 252 -116.17 -42.08 -38.19
C LEU A 252 -117.23 -42.98 -38.82
N SER A 253 -117.68 -43.99 -38.09
CA SER A 253 -118.90 -44.71 -38.43
C SER A 253 -120.11 -43.90 -37.96
N THR A 254 -120.87 -43.37 -38.90
CA THR A 254 -122.35 -43.29 -38.87
C THR A 254 -122.83 -43.16 -40.30
#